data_AF-A0A7W7CQ58-F1
#
_entry.id   AF-A0A7W7CQ58-F1
#
_cell.length_a   1.000
_cell.length_b   1.000
_cell.length_c   1.000
_cell.angle_alpha   90.00
_cell.angle_beta   90.00
_cell.angle_gamma   90.00
#
_symmetry.space_group_name_H-M   'P 1'
#
loop_
_entity.id
_entity.type
_entity.pdbx_description
1 polymer ?
#
loop_
_entity_poly.entity_id
_entity_poly.type
_entity_poly.pdbx_seq_one_letter_code
_entity_poly.pdbx_strand_id
1 'polypeptide(L)'
;MGALKPWHIIVFVVVLVLLFGAKRLPDAARSLGRSLRIIKAETKGLVDDNNDVAEKAEPQYSRQPIQGEVQQPGQPGYQQAPPPQGYQQAPPPQGYQQQPYVDPVQQRTNDR
;
A
#
# COMPACT_ATOMS: atom_id res chain seq x y z
N MET A 1 2.74 31.29 36.86
CA MET A 1 2.80 29.91 36.31
C MET A 1 2.44 29.92 34.83
N GLY A 2 3.29 30.51 33.97
CA GLY A 2 3.02 30.74 32.54
C GLY A 2 3.52 29.60 31.66
N ALA A 3 3.07 28.37 31.94
CA ALA A 3 3.75 27.14 31.56
C ALA A 3 3.83 26.85 30.05
N LEU A 4 3.09 27.53 29.18
CA LEU A 4 3.04 27.21 27.75
C LEU A 4 2.87 28.46 26.89
N LYS A 5 3.73 29.47 27.04
CA LYS A 5 3.75 30.56 26.04
C LYS A 5 4.10 29.93 24.69
N PRO A 6 3.30 30.16 23.62
CA PRO A 6 3.50 29.57 22.29
C PRO A 6 4.93 29.66 21.76
N TRP A 7 5.67 30.68 22.22
CA TRP A 7 7.09 30.87 21.98
C TRP A 7 7.98 29.65 22.28
N HIS A 8 7.75 28.94 23.39
CA HIS A 8 8.60 27.81 23.77
C HIS A 8 8.43 26.61 22.83
N ILE A 9 7.19 26.40 22.35
CA ILE A 9 6.90 25.33 21.39
C ILE A 9 7.63 25.59 20.08
N ILE A 10 7.66 26.84 19.60
CA ILE A 10 8.40 27.24 18.40
C ILE A 10 9.89 26.91 18.57
N VAL A 11 10.50 27.30 19.70
CA VAL A 11 11.92 27.00 19.96
C VAL A 11 12.18 25.49 19.97
N PHE A 12 11.30 24.69 20.60
CA PHE A 12 11.45 23.24 20.63
C PHE A 12 11.38 22.60 19.24
N VAL A 13 10.41 23.02 18.41
CA VAL A 13 10.29 22.56 17.02
C VAL A 13 11.53 22.92 16.22
N VAL A 14 12.07 24.13 16.39
CA VAL A 14 13.31 24.56 15.72
C VAL A 14 14.47 23.64 16.10
N VAL A 15 14.64 23.34 17.39
CA VAL A 15 15.70 22.42 17.86
C VAL A 15 15.53 21.03 17.26
N LEU A 16 14.31 20.48 17.23
CA LEU A 16 14.05 19.18 16.61
C LEU A 16 14.34 19.18 15.11
N VAL A 17 13.99 20.25 14.39
CA VAL A 17 14.28 20.38 12.96
C VAL A 17 15.79 20.45 12.71
N LEU A 18 16.57 21.12 13.58
CA LEU A 18 18.03 21.18 13.46
C LEU A 18 18.69 19.82 13.72
N LEU A 19 18.20 19.05 14.71
CA LEU A 19 18.77 17.74 15.06
C LEU A 19 18.36 16.63 14.08
N PHE A 20 17.08 16.57 13.72
CA PHE A 20 16.53 15.49 12.89
C PHE A 20 16.48 15.85 11.40
N GLY A 21 16.43 17.14 11.05
CA GLY A 21 16.29 17.64 9.69
C GLY A 21 14.83 17.90 9.27
N ALA A 22 14.63 18.92 8.45
CA ALA A 22 13.30 19.40 8.02
C ALA A 22 12.47 18.35 7.25
N LYS A 23 13.10 17.37 6.59
CA LYS A 23 12.39 16.30 5.86
C LYS A 23 12.05 15.10 6.74
N ARG A 24 12.79 14.85 7.83
CA ARG A 24 12.66 13.64 8.66
C ARG A 24 11.54 13.76 9.71
N LEU A 25 11.38 14.95 10.28
CA LEU A 25 10.32 15.26 11.25
C LEU A 25 8.90 15.04 10.66
N PRO A 26 8.55 15.61 9.48
CA PRO A 26 7.23 15.38 8.90
C PRO A 26 7.03 13.95 8.41
N ASP A 27 8.09 13.28 7.95
CA ASP A 27 8.01 11.90 7.50
C ASP A 27 7.76 10.93 8.67
N ALA A 28 8.50 11.08 9.76
CA ALA A 28 8.28 10.35 11.00
C ALA A 28 6.90 10.63 11.61
N ALA A 29 6.46 11.90 11.63
CA ALA A 29 5.11 12.24 12.10
C ALA A 29 4.01 11.60 11.23
N ARG A 30 4.20 11.51 9.91
CA ARG A 30 3.25 10.88 8.98
C ARG A 30 3.20 9.36 9.14
N SER A 31 4.31 8.68 9.37
CA SER A 31 4.32 7.23 9.61
C SER A 31 3.73 6.88 10.97
N LEU A 32 4.14 7.58 12.02
CA LEU A 32 3.60 7.43 13.38
C LEU A 32 2.11 7.77 13.44
N GLY A 33 1.68 8.84 12.75
CA GLY A 33 0.27 9.23 12.69
C GLY A 33 -0.63 8.19 12.00
N ARG A 34 -0.11 7.45 11.00
CA ARG A 34 -0.85 6.34 10.38
C ARG A 34 -1.04 5.18 11.35
N SER A 35 0.00 4.79 12.10
CA SER A 35 -0.10 3.73 13.11
C SER A 35 -1.04 4.12 14.26
N LEU A 36 -0.95 5.37 14.75
CA LEU A 36 -1.84 5.88 15.80
C LEU A 36 -3.30 5.97 15.34
N ARG A 37 -3.56 6.22 14.05
CA ARG A 37 -4.93 6.26 13.51
C ARG A 37 -5.59 4.88 13.55
N ILE A 38 -4.84 3.83 13.24
CA ILE A 38 -5.34 2.44 13.27
C ILE A 38 -5.70 2.09 14.72
N ILE A 39 -4.75 2.30 15.64
CA ILE A 39 -4.97 2.06 17.08
C ILE A 39 -6.15 2.89 17.59
N LYS A 40 -6.25 4.16 17.21
CA LYS A 40 -7.38 5.03 17.60
C LYS A 40 -8.72 4.52 17.04
N ALA A 41 -8.77 3.99 15.82
CA ALA A 41 -9.99 3.46 15.23
C ALA A 41 -10.44 2.17 15.93
N GLU A 42 -9.50 1.29 16.26
CA GLU A 42 -9.77 0.06 17.02
C GLU A 42 -10.18 0.39 18.46
N THR A 43 -9.51 1.35 19.11
CA THR A 43 -9.86 1.79 20.47
C THR A 43 -11.19 2.55 20.50
N LYS A 44 -11.56 3.28 19.43
CA LYS A 44 -12.84 4.00 19.35
C LYS A 44 -14.00 3.02 19.47
N GLY A 45 -13.95 1.85 18.83
CA GLY A 45 -14.98 0.82 18.97
C GLY A 45 -15.20 0.34 20.41
N LEU A 46 -14.17 0.39 21.26
CA LEU A 46 -14.27 0.02 22.68
C LEU A 46 -14.81 1.16 23.58
N VAL A 47 -14.60 2.41 23.16
CA VAL A 47 -15.09 3.61 23.87
C VAL A 47 -16.52 3.97 23.47
N ASP A 48 -16.84 3.76 22.19
CA ASP A 48 -18.17 3.95 21.59
C ASP A 48 -19.15 2.87 22.08
N ASP A 49 -18.74 1.62 22.33
CA ASP A 49 -19.63 0.58 22.90
C ASP A 49 -20.17 0.94 24.30
N ASN A 50 -19.53 1.91 24.99
CA ASN A 50 -20.02 2.49 26.25
C ASN A 50 -20.94 3.73 26.06
N ASN A 51 -21.06 4.28 24.84
CA ASN A 51 -21.86 5.49 24.54
C ASN A 51 -22.93 5.28 23.43
N ASP A 52 -22.88 4.20 22.65
CA ASP A 52 -23.68 3.99 21.44
C ASP A 52 -24.86 3.02 21.61
N VAL A 53 -25.76 3.34 22.56
CA VAL A 53 -27.19 3.05 22.38
C VAL A 53 -27.90 4.17 21.59
N ALA A 54 -27.21 5.27 21.22
CA ALA A 54 -27.85 6.49 20.73
C ALA A 54 -27.64 6.87 19.24
N GLU A 55 -26.59 6.43 18.53
CA GLU A 55 -26.28 7.02 17.20
C GLU A 55 -26.10 5.97 16.09
N LYS A 56 -27.08 5.07 15.95
CA LYS A 56 -27.20 4.17 14.78
C LYS A 56 -27.79 4.92 13.57
N ALA A 57 -26.97 5.71 12.87
CA ALA A 57 -27.19 6.25 11.51
C ALA A 57 -25.91 7.05 11.14
N GLU A 58 -25.08 6.82 10.13
CA GLU A 58 -25.19 6.25 8.78
C GLU A 58 -23.76 5.92 8.25
N PRO A 59 -23.59 5.15 7.16
CA PRO A 59 -22.30 4.63 6.70
C PRO A 59 -21.61 5.58 5.71
N GLN A 60 -20.33 5.89 5.92
CA GLN A 60 -19.48 6.44 4.84
C GLN A 60 -18.13 5.73 4.76
N TYR A 61 -18.17 4.58 4.09
CA TYR A 61 -17.15 4.16 3.13
C TYR A 61 -16.92 5.29 2.10
N SER A 62 -16.15 6.32 2.42
CA SER A 62 -15.65 7.32 1.46
C SER A 62 -14.53 8.17 2.06
N ARG A 63 -13.34 7.57 2.20
CA ARG A 63 -12.10 8.29 1.93
C ARG A 63 -11.16 7.35 1.19
N GLN A 64 -11.33 7.29 -0.13
CA GLN A 64 -10.19 6.99 -1.00
C GLN A 64 -9.09 7.99 -0.62
N PRO A 65 -7.88 7.56 -0.23
CA PRO A 65 -6.79 8.50 -0.11
C PRO A 65 -6.57 9.09 -1.50
N ILE A 66 -6.84 10.39 -1.66
CA ILE A 66 -6.19 11.17 -2.71
C ILE A 66 -4.71 10.79 -2.59
N GLN A 67 -4.21 10.15 -3.65
CA GLN A 67 -2.79 9.89 -3.83
C GLN A 67 -2.13 11.26 -3.79
N GLY A 68 -1.62 11.63 -2.61
CA GLY A 68 -0.74 12.77 -2.49
C GLY A 68 0.50 12.40 -3.26
N GLU A 69 0.58 12.88 -4.49
CA GLU A 69 1.79 12.99 -5.27
C GLU A 69 2.85 13.65 -4.38
N VAL A 70 3.68 12.83 -3.75
CA VAL A 70 4.97 13.28 -3.27
C VAL A 70 5.82 13.48 -4.52
N GLN A 71 5.81 14.70 -5.06
CA GLN A 71 6.77 15.11 -6.08
C GLN A 71 8.17 14.94 -5.50
N GLN A 72 8.79 13.83 -5.88
CA GLN A 72 10.18 13.52 -5.64
C GLN A 72 10.98 14.39 -6.62
N PRO A 73 11.78 15.36 -6.16
CA PRO A 73 12.67 16.07 -7.08
C PRO A 73 13.75 15.08 -7.49
N GLY A 74 13.62 14.49 -8.69
CA GLY A 74 14.69 13.72 -9.31
C GLY A 74 14.34 12.34 -9.91
N GLN A 75 13.14 12.10 -10.44
CA GLN A 75 12.94 10.92 -11.31
C GLN A 75 12.34 11.31 -12.67
N PRO A 76 12.97 10.96 -13.80
CA PRO A 76 12.38 11.14 -15.12
C PRO A 76 11.10 10.30 -15.23
N GLY A 77 10.02 10.94 -15.65
CA GLY A 77 8.68 10.38 -15.61
C GLY A 77 8.52 9.13 -16.49
N TYR A 78 8.08 8.05 -15.87
CA TYR A 78 7.27 7.05 -16.56
C TYR A 78 5.82 7.54 -16.47
N GLN A 79 5.36 8.20 -17.53
CA GLN A 79 3.93 8.28 -17.81
C GLN A 79 3.40 6.85 -17.91
N GLN A 80 2.50 6.46 -17.00
CA GLN A 80 1.72 5.23 -17.17
C GLN A 80 0.86 5.40 -18.43
N ALA A 81 1.21 4.70 -19.49
CA ALA A 81 0.34 4.54 -20.65
C ALA A 81 -0.96 3.83 -20.20
N PRO A 82 -2.14 4.23 -20.71
CA PRO A 82 -3.38 3.51 -20.41
C PRO A 82 -3.25 2.03 -20.83
N PRO A 83 -3.86 1.10 -20.07
CA PRO A 83 -3.75 -0.32 -20.39
C PRO A 83 -4.34 -0.60 -21.77
N PRO A 84 -3.65 -1.34 -22.66
CA PRO A 84 -4.20 -1.72 -23.94
C PRO A 84 -5.44 -2.59 -23.72
N GLN A 85 -6.61 -2.07 -24.09
CA GLN A 85 -7.81 -2.87 -24.23
C GLN A 85 -7.69 -3.68 -25.52
N GLY A 86 -7.64 -5.01 -25.40
CA GLY A 86 -7.72 -5.90 -26.56
C GLY A 86 -6.60 -6.94 -26.62
N TYR A 87 -6.49 -7.80 -25.61
CA TYR A 87 -6.00 -9.15 -25.87
C TYR A 87 -7.20 -9.95 -26.38
N GLN A 88 -7.39 -9.98 -27.70
CA GLN A 88 -8.21 -11.00 -28.34
C GLN A 88 -7.60 -12.36 -27.94
N GLN A 89 -8.36 -13.23 -27.27
CA GLN A 89 -7.96 -14.62 -27.06
C GLN A 89 -7.68 -15.26 -28.43
N ALA A 90 -6.45 -15.71 -28.67
CA ALA A 90 -6.14 -16.52 -29.84
C ALA A 90 -6.92 -17.85 -29.75
N PRO A 91 -7.45 -18.37 -30.88
CA PRO A 91 -8.14 -19.66 -30.87
C PRO A 91 -7.20 -20.79 -30.40
N PRO A 92 -7.71 -21.80 -29.68
CA PRO A 92 -6.88 -22.88 -29.16
C PRO A 92 -6.23 -23.67 -30.31
N PRO A 93 -4.96 -24.10 -30.18
CA PRO A 93 -4.30 -24.92 -31.18
C PRO A 93 -5.06 -26.25 -31.34
N GLN A 94 -5.65 -26.45 -32.51
CA GLN A 94 -6.19 -27.75 -32.89
C GLN A 94 -5.04 -28.65 -33.34
N GLY A 95 -4.85 -29.76 -32.63
CA GLY A 95 -4.03 -30.88 -33.10
C GLY A 95 -2.76 -31.13 -32.31
N TYR A 96 -2.87 -31.53 -31.04
CA TYR A 96 -1.89 -32.46 -30.48
C TYR A 96 -2.23 -33.85 -31.00
N GLN A 97 -1.68 -34.24 -32.15
CA GLN A 97 -1.58 -35.67 -32.43
C GLN A 97 -0.56 -36.25 -31.45
N GLN A 98 -1.06 -37.05 -30.51
CA GLN A 98 -0.25 -37.78 -29.54
C GLN A 98 0.72 -38.69 -30.31
N GLN A 99 2.00 -38.33 -30.35
CA GLN A 99 3.04 -39.26 -30.80
C GLN A 99 3.13 -40.38 -29.75
N PRO A 100 3.06 -41.67 -30.14
CA PRO A 100 3.21 -42.77 -29.19
C PRO A 100 4.56 -42.63 -28.51
N TYR A 101 4.55 -42.51 -27.18
CA TYR A 101 5.77 -42.52 -26.38
C TYR A 101 6.41 -43.91 -26.50
N VAL A 102 7.40 -44.03 -27.40
CA VAL A 102 8.19 -45.24 -27.53
C VAL A 102 9.25 -45.24 -26.43
N ASP A 103 9.16 -46.20 -25.53
CA ASP A 103 10.09 -46.35 -24.43
C ASP A 103 11.48 -46.77 -24.96
N PRO A 104 12.52 -45.92 -24.87
CA PRO A 104 13.83 -46.19 -25.46
C PRO A 104 14.55 -47.38 -24.80
N VAL A 105 14.05 -47.86 -23.66
CA VAL A 105 14.67 -48.99 -22.93
C VAL A 105 14.45 -50.33 -23.67
N GLN A 106 13.34 -50.48 -24.41
CA GLN A 106 13.06 -51.72 -25.17
C GLN A 106 13.88 -51.87 -26.45
N GLN A 107 14.35 -50.79 -27.07
CA GLN A 107 15.11 -50.87 -28.32
C GLN A 107 16.47 -51.56 -28.12
N ARG A 108 17.07 -51.44 -26.95
CA ARG A 108 18.42 -51.98 -26.68
C ARG A 108 18.44 -53.49 -26.45
N THR A 109 17.29 -54.12 -26.18
CA THR A 109 17.21 -55.56 -25.92
C THR A 109 16.92 -56.39 -27.17
N ASN A 110 16.63 -55.77 -28.31
CA ASN A 110 16.25 -56.46 -29.55
C ASN A 110 17.40 -56.66 -30.56
N ASP A 111 18.63 -56.24 -30.21
CA ASP A 111 19.84 -56.36 -31.06
C ASP A 111 20.80 -57.49 -30.61
N ARG A 112 20.31 -58.54 -29.94
CA ARG A 112 21.06 -59.76 -29.60
C ARG A 112 20.27 -61.01 -29.90
#